data_AF-A0A4Y6R968-F1
#
_entry.id   AF-A0A4Y6R968-F1
#
_cell.length_a   1.000
_cell.length_b   1.000
_cell.length_c   1.000
_cell.angle_alpha   90.00
_cell.angle_beta   90.00
_cell.angle_gamma   90.00
#
_symmetry.space_group_name_H-M   'P 1'
#
loop_
_entity.id
_entity.type
_entity.pdbx_description
1 polymer ?
#
loop_
_entity_poly.entity_id
_entity_poly.type
_entity_poly.pdbx_seq_one_letter_code
_entity_poly.pdbx_strand_id
1 'polypeptide(L)' 'MIKLFTVFFGTLILSACASPSYDYVKKGSTFDQKTDALSECQYQIKLNKTPASEQKELRDLCMQGKGYRYKLVN' A
#
# COMPACT_ATOMS: atom_id res chain seq x y z
N MET A 1 23.12 39.19 12.56
CA MET A 1 23.08 37.81 13.09
C MET A 1 21.76 37.08 12.82
N ILE A 2 20.62 37.77 12.66
CA ILE A 2 19.30 37.15 12.39
C ILE A 2 19.16 36.54 10.97
N LYS A 3 19.79 37.13 9.94
CA LYS A 3 19.70 36.65 8.55
C LYS A 3 20.36 35.27 8.30
N LEU A 4 21.27 34.83 9.17
CA LEU A 4 21.96 33.54 8.99
C LEU A 4 21.12 32.35 9.48
N PHE A 5 20.21 32.58 10.44
CA PHE A 5 19.33 31.55 10.97
C PHE A 5 18.23 31.13 9.98
N THR A 6 17.82 32.03 9.09
CA THR A 6 16.71 31.78 8.15
C THR A 6 17.09 30.82 7.03
N VAL A 7 18.37 30.73 6.68
CA VAL A 7 18.86 29.85 5.60
C VAL A 7 18.98 28.39 6.09
N PHE A 8 19.22 28.16 7.38
CA PHE A 8 19.43 26.80 7.93
C PHE A 8 18.12 26.00 8.08
N PHE A 9 16.97 26.67 8.17
CA PHE A 9 15.67 26.02 8.34
C PHE A 9 15.05 25.48 7.03
N GLY A 10 15.52 25.96 5.88
CA GLY A 10 14.94 25.59 4.57
C GLY A 10 15.39 24.24 4.01
N THR A 11 16.54 23.72 4.46
CA THR A 11 17.12 22.46 3.92
C THR A 11 16.61 21.20 4.62
N LEU A 12 16.01 21.32 5.81
CA LEU A 12 15.49 20.19 6.59
C LEU A 12 14.16 19.63 6.08
N ILE A 13 13.46 20.33 5.17
CA ILE A 13 12.13 19.93 4.67
C ILE A 13 12.23 18.97 3.47
N LEU A 14 13.42 18.80 2.88
CA LEU A 14 13.62 18.01 1.66
C LEU A 14 13.98 16.53 1.89
N SER A 15 14.18 16.10 3.14
CA SER A 15 14.53 14.69 3.45
C SER A 15 13.32 13.75 3.64
N ALA A 16 12.10 14.20 3.37
CA ALA A 16 10.87 13.43 3.65
C ALA A 16 10.31 12.60 2.47
N CYS A 17 10.91 12.62 1.27
CA CYS A 17 10.35 11.97 0.08
C CYS A 17 11.09 10.67 -0.32
N ALA A 18 10.94 9.61 0.47
CA ALA A 18 11.08 8.21 0.00
C ALA A 18 10.62 7.26 1.11
N SER A 19 9.34 7.28 1.46
CA SER A 19 8.81 6.26 2.36
C SER A 19 8.61 4.95 1.58
N PRO A 20 9.02 3.80 2.15
CA PRO A 20 8.82 2.51 1.50
C PRO A 20 7.33 2.27 1.25
N SER A 21 6.93 2.06 -0.02
CA SER A 21 5.57 1.71 -0.37
C SER A 21 5.41 0.19 -0.45
N TYR A 22 4.25 -0.35 -0.15
CA TYR A 22 3.96 -1.77 -0.27
C TYR A 22 2.73 -1.97 -1.15
N ASP A 23 2.78 -2.99 -2.01
CA ASP A 23 1.69 -3.29 -2.94
C ASP A 23 1.63 -4.79 -3.25
N TYR A 24 0.51 -5.21 -3.80
CA TYR A 24 0.30 -6.58 -4.26
C TYR A 24 0.83 -6.76 -5.67
N VAL A 25 1.85 -7.60 -5.82
CA VAL A 25 2.52 -7.82 -7.11
C VAL A 25 2.33 -9.26 -7.58
N LYS A 26 2.05 -9.42 -8.87
CA LYS A 26 1.99 -10.71 -9.59
C LYS A 26 2.69 -10.57 -10.93
N LYS A 27 3.64 -11.47 -11.24
CA LYS A 27 4.41 -11.41 -12.49
C LYS A 27 3.45 -11.49 -13.69
N GLY A 28 3.54 -10.52 -14.60
CA GLY A 28 2.71 -10.46 -15.80
C GLY A 28 1.27 -9.97 -15.57
N SER A 29 0.91 -9.53 -14.35
CA SER A 29 -0.40 -8.91 -14.10
C SER A 29 -0.39 -7.44 -14.52
N THR A 30 -1.49 -6.99 -15.13
CA THR A 30 -1.74 -5.56 -15.33
C THR A 30 -2.24 -4.91 -14.02
N PHE A 31 -2.26 -3.58 -14.00
CA PHE A 31 -2.84 -2.80 -12.90
C PHE A 31 -4.34 -3.08 -12.74
N ASP A 32 -5.08 -3.18 -13.84
CA ASP A 32 -6.52 -3.44 -13.82
C ASP A 32 -6.82 -4.82 -13.23
N GLN A 33 -6.07 -5.86 -13.63
CA GLN A 33 -6.21 -7.21 -13.07
C GLN A 33 -5.97 -7.25 -11.55
N LYS A 34 -5.00 -6.46 -11.06
CA LYS A 34 -4.77 -6.30 -9.62
C LYS A 34 -5.96 -5.64 -8.93
N THR A 35 -6.50 -4.58 -9.55
CA THR A 35 -7.64 -3.81 -9.03
C THR A 35 -8.91 -4.66 -8.97
N ASP A 36 -9.16 -5.46 -10.01
CA ASP A 36 -10.28 -6.40 -10.06
C ASP A 36 -10.14 -7.45 -8.94
N ALA A 37 -8.95 -8.06 -8.80
CA ALA A 37 -8.68 -9.03 -7.75
C ALA A 37 -8.88 -8.45 -6.34
N LEU A 38 -8.40 -7.24 -6.09
CA LEU A 38 -8.59 -6.54 -4.82
C LEU A 38 -10.06 -6.24 -4.55
N SER A 39 -10.78 -5.78 -5.56
CA SER A 39 -12.20 -5.44 -5.45
C SER A 39 -13.04 -6.68 -5.14
N GLU A 40 -12.75 -7.80 -5.81
CA GLU A 40 -13.40 -9.08 -5.54
C GLU A 40 -13.12 -9.57 -4.12
N CYS A 41 -11.86 -9.58 -3.67
CA CYS A 41 -11.51 -9.97 -2.31
C CYS A 41 -12.23 -9.09 -1.27
N GLN A 42 -12.25 -7.78 -1.48
CA GLN A 42 -12.93 -6.85 -0.58
C GLN A 42 -14.45 -7.04 -0.58
N TYR A 43 -15.04 -7.33 -1.75
CA TYR A 43 -16.46 -7.61 -1.86
C TYR A 43 -16.84 -8.85 -1.05
N GLN A 44 -16.09 -9.95 -1.20
CA GLN A 44 -16.35 -11.19 -0.47
C GLN A 44 -16.24 -11.01 1.05
N ILE A 45 -15.23 -10.29 1.52
CA ILE A 45 -15.06 -9.98 2.95
C ILE A 45 -16.26 -9.19 3.49
N LYS A 46 -16.72 -8.18 2.75
CA LYS A 46 -17.89 -7.39 3.14
C LYS A 46 -19.19 -8.21 3.12
N LEU A 47 -19.36 -9.05 2.10
CA LEU A 47 -20.53 -9.92 1.96
C LEU A 47 -20.66 -10.88 3.15
N ASN A 48 -19.54 -11.41 3.63
CA ASN A 48 -19.48 -12.30 4.78
C ASN A 48 -19.55 -11.57 6.14
N LYS A 49 -19.73 -10.24 6.15
CA LYS A 49 -19.80 -9.42 7.38
C LYS A 49 -18.61 -9.63 8.32
N THR A 50 -17.42 -9.86 7.77
CA THR A 50 -16.20 -10.12 8.54
C THR A 50 -15.87 -8.96 9.50
N PRO A 51 -15.52 -9.25 10.77
CA PRO A 51 -15.03 -8.25 11.72
C PRO A 51 -13.82 -7.48 11.19
N ALA A 52 -13.76 -6.16 11.45
CA ALA A 52 -12.69 -5.29 10.93
C ALA A 52 -11.26 -5.77 11.26
N SER A 53 -11.09 -6.41 12.42
CA SER A 53 -9.81 -7.00 12.87
C SER A 53 -9.28 -8.09 11.94
N GLU A 54 -10.17 -8.82 11.27
CA GLU A 54 -9.81 -9.97 10.41
C GLU A 54 -9.74 -9.59 8.93
N GLN A 55 -10.35 -8.46 8.53
CA GLN A 55 -10.47 -8.09 7.11
C GLN A 55 -9.11 -7.93 6.41
N LYS A 56 -8.09 -7.47 7.12
CA LYS A 56 -6.74 -7.32 6.54
C LYS A 56 -6.14 -8.69 6.21
N GLU A 57 -6.15 -9.60 7.17
CA GLU A 57 -5.60 -10.95 7.01
C GLU A 57 -6.35 -11.72 5.92
N LEU A 58 -7.68 -11.68 5.92
CA LEU A 58 -8.47 -12.36 4.89
C LEU A 58 -8.23 -11.77 3.49
N ARG A 59 -8.02 -10.46 3.38
CA ARG A 59 -7.64 -9.83 2.10
C ARG A 59 -6.27 -10.31 1.65
N ASP A 60 -5.30 -10.35 2.56
CA ASP A 60 -3.95 -10.84 2.29
C ASP A 60 -3.99 -12.30 1.79
N LEU A 61 -4.74 -13.18 2.47
CA LEU A 61 -4.93 -14.57 2.06
C LEU A 61 -5.64 -14.72 0.71
N CYS A 62 -6.71 -13.95 0.48
CA CYS A 62 -7.43 -13.96 -0.78
C CYS A 62 -6.53 -13.54 -1.96
N MET A 63 -5.78 -12.45 -1.80
CA MET A 63 -4.83 -11.99 -2.81
C MET A 63 -3.72 -13.01 -3.05
N GLN A 64 -3.23 -13.67 -1.99
CA GLN A 64 -2.26 -14.75 -2.11
C GLN A 64 -2.78 -15.96 -2.89
N GLY A 65 -4.05 -16.35 -2.67
CA GLY A 65 -4.73 -17.39 -3.42
C GLY A 65 -4.89 -17.05 -4.91
N LYS A 66 -5.05 -15.77 -5.24
CA LYS A 66 -5.07 -15.26 -6.63
C LYS A 66 -3.67 -15.12 -7.27
N GLY A 67 -2.61 -15.46 -6.53
CA GLY A 67 -1.22 -15.46 -6.98
C GLY A 67 -0.48 -14.13 -6.81
N TYR A 68 -1.08 -13.15 -6.12
CA TYR A 68 -0.39 -11.92 -5.74
C TYR A 68 0.46 -12.13 -4.48
N ARG A 69 1.48 -11.29 -4.32
CA ARG A 69 2.33 -11.26 -3.11
C ARG A 69 2.48 -9.81 -2.65
N TYR A 70 2.25 -9.56 -1.37
CA TYR A 70 2.46 -8.26 -0.77
C TYR A 70 3.96 -8.02 -0.59
N LYS A 71 4.50 -7.03 -1.30
CA LYS A 71 5.95 -6.76 -1.33
C LYS A 71 6.20 -5.26 -1.31
N LEU A 72 7.39 -4.90 -0.85
CA LEU A 72 7.89 -3.55 -1.00
C LEU A 72 7.96 -3.19 -2.49
N VAL A 73 7.35 -2.06 -2.85
CA VAL A 73 7.42 -1.42 -4.16
C VAL A 73 7.99 -0.02 -3.96
N ASN A 74 8.91 0.38 -4.83
CA ASN A 74 9.57 1.68 -4.76
C ASN A 74 8.78 2.71 -5.57
#